data_AF-A0A970G8C9-F1
#
_entry.id   AF-A0A970G8C9-F1
#
_cell.length_a   1.000
_cell.length_b   1.000
_cell.length_c   1.000
_cell.angle_alpha   90.00
_cell.angle_beta   90.00
_cell.angle_gamma   90.00
#
_symmetry.space_group_name_H-M   'P 1'
#
loop_
_entity.id
_entity.type
_entity.pdbx_description
1 polymer ?
#
loop_
_entity_poly.entity_id
_entity_poly.type
_entity_poly.pdbx_seq_one_letter_code
_entity_poly.pdbx_strand_id
1 'polypeptide(L)'
;MFYPFLNKEHPDYLDSSVLLNALPRQVLFYYYHGAVKITDEVYLTLQQVSFDDSVLSDMARVWLNLIEDYLEAESDLQAFVNSPYLKTIGPYYYPETNTRFYFCKQQPEPAQVLTAFDLEVLFNLDQPVIINRELQQYAKGRKTKKTSVADLIRELDMLILALLEIEQINRHTNYLRKFLDHRYAIVEQEDLLPCEPDEIPDKPVKESERLDNLIPFSRVRSSLRKKQEQEGSRYNYDVKVYFIRYREYEKACDRYKRVLENWSMYQQALYDRCFQDISEAEAKMQKAQKALDLYNTVLDKSAIHSDYQDIKTLEMFRYFLETGRANDLQECINLYEEEKHWQEIKASQERIENTIYFLQNSSEQGLVANEQLDLLLKGSQEQ
;
A
#
# COMPACT_ATOMS: atom_id res chain seq x y z
N MET A 1 4.72 2.24 -6.83
CA MET A 1 3.70 1.19 -7.10
C MET A 1 2.66 1.09 -5.98
N PHE A 2 3.07 0.90 -4.72
CA PHE A 2 2.17 0.51 -3.61
C PHE A 2 1.31 1.63 -2.99
N TYR A 3 1.87 2.83 -2.81
CA TYR A 3 1.22 3.92 -2.09
C TYR A 3 -0.22 4.24 -2.56
N PRO A 4 -0.51 4.38 -3.88
CA PRO A 4 -1.85 4.73 -4.35
C PRO A 4 -2.93 3.69 -4.03
N PHE A 5 -2.57 2.45 -3.72
CA PHE A 5 -3.50 1.34 -3.55
C PHE A 5 -3.54 0.79 -2.12
N LEU A 6 -2.41 0.86 -1.41
CA LEU A 6 -2.25 0.29 -0.07
C LEU A 6 -2.07 1.36 1.01
N ASN A 7 -1.87 2.64 0.64
CA ASN A 7 -1.48 3.71 1.56
C ASN A 7 -0.21 3.37 2.38
N LYS A 8 0.74 2.68 1.74
CA LYS A 8 2.03 2.28 2.29
C LYS A 8 3.17 2.84 1.46
N GLU A 9 4.09 3.52 2.13
CA GLU A 9 5.35 4.00 1.53
C GLU A 9 6.42 2.94 1.74
N HIS A 10 6.98 2.42 0.64
CA HIS A 10 8.06 1.42 0.65
C HIS A 10 7.80 0.21 1.57
N PRO A 11 6.75 -0.60 1.31
CA PRO A 11 6.49 -1.81 2.08
C PRO A 11 7.49 -2.92 1.74
N ASP A 12 8.77 -2.72 2.08
CA ASP A 12 9.86 -3.60 1.68
C ASP A 12 9.96 -4.84 2.58
N TYR A 13 9.36 -4.83 3.77
CA TYR A 13 9.36 -5.98 4.67
C TYR A 13 8.24 -6.95 4.32
N LEU A 14 8.58 -8.21 4.10
CA LEU A 14 7.61 -9.25 3.80
C LEU A 14 7.17 -9.95 5.09
N ASP A 15 5.87 -9.94 5.37
CA ASP A 15 5.29 -10.67 6.50
C ASP A 15 5.22 -12.18 6.23
N SER A 16 5.25 -12.98 7.28
CA SER A 16 5.04 -14.43 7.23
C SER A 16 3.77 -14.82 6.45
N SER A 17 2.68 -14.04 6.58
CA SER A 17 1.45 -14.29 5.83
C SER A 17 1.66 -14.21 4.31
N VAL A 18 2.52 -13.31 3.82
CA VAL A 18 2.85 -13.22 2.39
C VAL A 18 3.55 -14.48 1.93
N LEU A 19 4.61 -14.88 2.64
CA LEU A 19 5.46 -15.99 2.20
C LEU A 19 4.72 -17.33 2.30
N LEU A 20 3.77 -17.47 3.22
CA LEU A 20 2.99 -18.68 3.39
C LEU A 20 1.78 -18.78 2.44
N ASN A 21 1.36 -17.69 1.79
CA ASN A 21 0.16 -17.67 0.94
C ASN A 21 0.44 -17.29 -0.53
N ALA A 22 1.66 -16.88 -0.89
CA ALA A 22 2.01 -16.49 -2.26
C ALA A 22 3.36 -17.06 -2.69
N LEU A 23 3.47 -17.43 -3.97
CA LEU A 23 4.72 -17.89 -4.56
C LEU A 23 5.73 -16.72 -4.70
N PRO A 24 7.04 -16.97 -4.59
CA PRO A 24 8.05 -15.93 -4.75
C PRO A 24 7.90 -15.12 -6.03
N ARG A 25 7.66 -15.78 -7.16
CA ARG A 25 7.45 -15.11 -8.45
C ARG A 25 6.28 -14.12 -8.42
N GLN A 26 5.20 -14.42 -7.70
CA GLN A 26 4.03 -13.53 -7.59
C GLN A 26 4.34 -12.31 -6.73
N VAL A 27 5.14 -12.47 -5.68
CA VAL A 27 5.54 -11.37 -4.80
C VAL A 27 6.59 -10.49 -5.48
N LEU A 28 7.66 -11.09 -6.00
CA LEU A 28 8.77 -10.39 -6.65
C LEU A 28 8.37 -9.65 -7.93
N PHE A 29 7.22 -10.02 -8.52
CA PHE A 29 6.57 -9.24 -9.58
C PHE A 29 6.43 -7.76 -9.25
N TYR A 30 6.17 -7.43 -7.99
CA TYR A 30 5.97 -6.06 -7.52
C TYR A 30 7.27 -5.36 -7.11
N TYR A 31 8.41 -6.06 -7.07
CA TYR A 31 9.70 -5.55 -6.58
C TYR A 31 10.80 -5.55 -7.67
N TYR A 32 10.41 -5.41 -8.94
CA TYR A 32 11.38 -5.28 -10.02
C TYR A 32 12.31 -4.09 -9.77
N HIS A 33 13.62 -4.31 -9.89
CA HIS A 33 14.66 -3.33 -9.58
C HIS A 33 14.55 -2.73 -8.16
N GLY A 34 13.93 -3.46 -7.23
CA GLY A 34 13.67 -3.04 -5.86
C GLY A 34 14.46 -3.82 -4.82
N ALA A 35 14.01 -3.72 -3.57
CA ALA A 35 14.54 -4.49 -2.45
C ALA A 35 13.41 -5.10 -1.63
N VAL A 36 13.67 -6.27 -1.05
CA VAL A 36 12.81 -6.93 -0.07
C VAL A 36 13.62 -7.25 1.17
N LYS A 37 12.95 -7.22 2.32
CA LYS A 37 13.51 -7.46 3.64
C LYS A 37 12.73 -8.57 4.33
N ILE A 38 13.44 -9.53 4.89
CA ILE A 38 12.85 -10.63 5.65
C ILE A 38 13.43 -10.58 7.06
N THR A 39 12.57 -10.60 8.08
CA THR A 39 13.06 -10.64 9.45
C THR A 39 13.51 -12.04 9.82
N ASP A 40 14.41 -12.16 10.80
CA ASP A 40 14.79 -13.43 11.40
C ASP A 40 13.58 -14.19 11.96
N GLU A 41 12.63 -13.50 12.60
CA GLU A 41 11.36 -14.08 13.04
C GLU A 41 10.56 -14.73 11.90
N VAL A 42 10.44 -14.04 10.75
CA VAL A 42 9.72 -14.57 9.58
C VAL A 42 10.47 -15.75 8.99
N TYR A 43 11.79 -15.68 8.84
CA TYR A 43 12.59 -16.79 8.33
C TYR A 43 12.50 -18.04 9.22
N LEU A 44 12.59 -17.88 10.55
CA LEU A 44 12.40 -18.97 11.51
C LEU A 44 10.99 -19.57 11.41
N THR A 45 9.97 -18.75 11.16
CA THR A 45 8.60 -19.21 10.96
C THR A 45 8.50 -20.11 9.72
N LEU A 46 9.15 -19.76 8.61
CA LEU A 46 9.20 -20.61 7.41
C LEU A 46 9.85 -21.95 7.71
N GLN A 47 11.00 -21.93 8.40
CA GLN A 47 11.70 -23.15 8.78
C GLN A 47 10.78 -24.06 9.61
N GLN A 48 10.11 -23.52 10.62
CA GLN A 48 9.18 -24.28 11.46
C GLN A 48 8.02 -24.88 10.64
N VAL A 49 7.35 -24.08 9.81
CA VAL A 49 6.19 -24.52 9.01
C VAL A 49 6.60 -25.54 7.94
N SER A 50 7.83 -25.50 7.43
CA SER A 50 8.32 -26.43 6.40
C SER A 50 8.42 -27.89 6.87
N PHE A 51 8.44 -28.12 8.19
CA PHE A 51 8.44 -29.45 8.78
C PHE A 51 7.03 -30.05 8.91
N ASP A 52 5.98 -29.25 8.71
CA ASP A 52 4.60 -29.74 8.75
C ASP A 52 4.22 -30.43 7.44
N ASP A 53 3.16 -31.26 7.45
CA ASP A 53 2.54 -31.85 6.26
C ASP A 53 1.26 -31.06 5.89
N SER A 54 1.43 -29.81 5.45
CA SER A 54 0.33 -28.93 5.05
C SER A 54 0.64 -28.19 3.74
N VAL A 55 -0.37 -27.60 3.10
CA VAL A 55 -0.16 -26.74 1.90
C VAL A 55 0.73 -25.53 2.22
N LEU A 56 0.66 -25.02 3.45
CA LEU A 56 1.54 -23.93 3.91
C LEU A 56 3.00 -24.39 4.00
N SER A 57 3.24 -25.67 4.29
CA SER A 57 4.58 -26.26 4.29
C SER A 57 5.18 -26.28 2.89
N ASP A 58 4.39 -26.63 1.87
CA ASP A 58 4.86 -26.58 0.48
C ASP A 58 5.26 -25.15 0.06
N MET A 59 4.46 -24.14 0.45
CA MET A 59 4.80 -22.74 0.20
C MET A 59 6.07 -22.31 0.95
N ALA A 60 6.20 -22.69 2.23
CA ALA A 60 7.39 -22.41 3.01
C ALA A 60 8.64 -23.03 2.37
N ARG A 61 8.57 -24.28 1.90
CA ARG A 61 9.67 -24.98 1.22
C ARG A 61 10.08 -24.29 -0.08
N VAL A 62 9.14 -23.75 -0.85
CA VAL A 62 9.46 -22.98 -2.08
C VAL A 62 10.23 -21.70 -1.75
N TRP A 63 9.84 -20.98 -0.71
CA TRP A 63 10.58 -19.80 -0.26
C TRP A 63 11.95 -20.15 0.33
N LEU A 64 12.03 -21.22 1.12
CA LEU A 64 13.31 -21.69 1.66
C LEU A 64 14.26 -22.12 0.54
N ASN A 65 13.79 -22.84 -0.49
CA ASN A 65 14.62 -23.18 -1.64
C ASN A 65 15.16 -21.94 -2.37
N LEU A 66 14.34 -20.89 -2.53
CA LEU A 66 14.82 -19.62 -3.08
C LEU A 66 15.91 -19.00 -2.20
N ILE A 67 15.70 -18.97 -0.88
CA ILE A 67 16.60 -18.30 0.07
C ILE A 67 17.90 -19.10 0.27
N GLU A 68 17.79 -20.40 0.49
CA GLU A 68 18.88 -21.28 0.92
C GLU A 68 19.67 -21.81 -0.26
N ASP A 69 18.99 -22.26 -1.33
CA ASP A 69 19.64 -22.89 -2.47
C ASP A 69 19.97 -21.89 -3.59
N TYR A 70 19.00 -21.05 -3.98
CA TYR A 70 19.19 -20.13 -5.11
C TYR A 70 20.01 -18.89 -4.73
N LEU A 71 19.72 -18.28 -3.58
CA LEU A 71 20.49 -17.14 -3.07
C LEU A 71 21.74 -17.57 -2.29
N GLU A 72 21.91 -18.87 -2.00
CA GLU A 72 23.02 -19.43 -1.22
C GLU A 72 23.17 -18.78 0.17
N ALA A 73 22.06 -18.39 0.81
CA ALA A 73 22.09 -17.59 2.04
C ALA A 73 22.13 -18.41 3.34
N GLU A 74 21.93 -19.74 3.29
CA GLU A 74 21.72 -20.59 4.47
C GLU A 74 22.84 -20.43 5.52
N SER A 75 24.11 -20.58 5.12
CA SER A 75 25.24 -20.53 6.04
C SER A 75 25.41 -19.14 6.67
N ASP A 76 25.14 -18.09 5.89
CA ASP A 76 25.23 -16.71 6.36
C ASP A 76 24.09 -16.39 7.33
N LEU A 77 22.89 -16.91 7.09
CA LEU A 77 21.73 -16.78 7.97
C LEU A 77 21.94 -17.47 9.32
N GLN A 78 22.47 -18.69 9.32
CA GLN A 78 22.81 -19.41 10.56
C GLN A 78 23.83 -18.63 11.41
N ALA A 79 24.84 -18.03 10.78
CA ALA A 79 25.81 -17.18 11.47
C ALA A 79 25.18 -15.85 11.95
N PHE A 80 24.28 -15.28 11.14
CA PHE A 80 23.62 -14.02 11.42
C PHE A 80 22.69 -14.09 12.64
N VAL A 81 21.83 -15.10 12.73
CA VAL A 81 20.89 -15.29 13.86
C VAL A 81 21.64 -15.23 15.19
N ASN A 82 22.79 -15.90 15.27
CA ASN A 82 23.62 -15.97 16.47
C ASN A 82 24.52 -14.75 16.71
N SER A 83 24.67 -13.85 15.75
CA SER A 83 25.58 -12.70 15.84
C SER A 83 24.94 -11.51 16.59
N PRO A 84 25.48 -11.04 17.72
CA PRO A 84 24.98 -9.83 18.38
C PRO A 84 25.45 -8.53 17.72
N TYR A 85 26.34 -8.61 16.71
CA TYR A 85 27.03 -7.44 16.14
C TYR A 85 26.45 -6.98 14.80
N LEU A 86 25.72 -7.86 14.12
CA LEU A 86 25.06 -7.61 12.84
C LEU A 86 23.57 -7.36 13.08
N LYS A 87 23.05 -6.31 12.44
CA LYS A 87 21.61 -5.98 12.44
C LYS A 87 20.93 -6.40 11.15
N THR A 88 21.69 -6.37 10.05
CA THR A 88 21.26 -6.67 8.69
C THR A 88 22.37 -7.44 7.99
N ILE A 89 22.02 -8.34 7.08
CA ILE A 89 22.93 -8.95 6.09
C ILE A 89 22.33 -8.84 4.69
N GLY A 90 23.20 -8.86 3.68
CA GLY A 90 22.85 -8.65 2.27
C GLY A 90 23.59 -7.45 1.66
N PRO A 91 23.22 -7.01 0.45
CA PRO A 91 22.21 -7.63 -0.40
C PRO A 91 22.62 -9.02 -0.93
N TYR A 92 21.61 -9.87 -1.09
CA TYR A 92 21.62 -11.01 -2.01
C TYR A 92 20.84 -10.61 -3.27
N TYR A 93 21.27 -11.07 -4.43
CA TYR A 93 20.72 -10.61 -5.70
C TYR A 93 19.89 -11.71 -6.36
N TYR A 94 18.67 -11.36 -6.74
CA TYR A 94 17.81 -12.18 -7.57
C TYR A 94 17.72 -11.58 -8.98
N PRO A 95 18.49 -12.12 -9.95
CA PRO A 95 18.66 -11.47 -11.25
C PRO A 95 17.39 -11.38 -12.09
N GLU A 96 16.45 -12.33 -11.99
CA GLU A 96 15.26 -12.38 -12.85
C GLU A 96 14.38 -11.13 -12.77
N THR A 97 14.33 -10.48 -11.62
CA THR A 97 13.61 -9.23 -11.40
C THR A 97 14.53 -8.10 -10.94
N ASN A 98 15.85 -8.32 -10.97
CA ASN A 98 16.86 -7.43 -10.39
C ASN A 98 16.51 -6.99 -8.95
N THR A 99 15.97 -7.90 -8.15
CA THR A 99 15.53 -7.62 -6.77
C THR A 99 16.64 -7.97 -5.79
N ARG A 100 16.82 -7.12 -4.78
CA ARG A 100 17.77 -7.34 -3.69
C ARG A 100 17.08 -7.87 -2.44
N PHE A 101 17.67 -8.87 -1.80
CA PHE A 101 17.19 -9.45 -0.56
C PHE A 101 18.10 -9.04 0.60
N TYR A 102 17.47 -8.62 1.69
CA TYR A 102 18.12 -8.34 2.96
C TYR A 102 17.46 -9.13 4.08
N PHE A 103 18.26 -9.51 5.06
CA PHE A 103 17.75 -10.16 6.28
C PHE A 103 18.05 -9.30 7.49
N CYS A 104 17.03 -9.05 8.30
CA CYS A 104 17.06 -8.02 9.34
C CYS A 104 16.64 -8.58 10.70
N LYS A 105 17.21 -8.08 11.80
CA LYS A 105 16.73 -8.37 13.17
C LYS A 105 15.74 -7.35 13.72
N GLN A 106 15.67 -6.18 13.07
CA GLN A 106 14.81 -5.11 13.53
C GLN A 106 13.37 -5.39 13.11
N GLN A 107 12.45 -5.31 14.06
CA GLN A 107 11.02 -5.35 13.77
C GLN A 107 10.62 -4.08 12.98
N PRO A 108 9.97 -4.25 11.82
CA PRO A 108 9.55 -3.14 10.98
C PRO A 108 8.33 -2.40 11.54
N GLU A 109 8.16 -1.15 11.11
CA GLU A 109 6.91 -0.42 11.36
C GLU A 109 5.77 -1.00 10.50
N PRO A 110 4.51 -1.02 10.98
CA PRO A 110 3.39 -1.62 10.23
C PRO A 110 3.19 -1.06 8.81
N ALA A 111 3.53 0.21 8.58
CA ALA A 111 3.44 0.84 7.27
C ALA A 111 4.46 0.31 6.25
N GLN A 112 5.57 -0.27 6.73
CA GLN A 112 6.67 -0.81 5.91
C GLN A 112 6.50 -2.32 5.63
N VAL A 113 5.44 -2.94 6.15
CA VAL A 113 5.18 -4.37 6.03
C VAL A 113 4.15 -4.63 4.94
N LEU A 114 4.49 -5.52 4.00
CA LEU A 114 3.54 -6.11 3.07
C LEU A 114 2.93 -7.38 3.68
N THR A 115 1.60 -7.44 3.73
CA THR A 115 0.82 -8.57 4.26
C THR A 115 0.10 -9.33 3.14
N ALA A 116 -0.41 -10.54 3.42
CA ALA A 116 -1.20 -11.30 2.46
C ALA A 116 -2.46 -10.54 1.98
N PHE A 117 -3.09 -9.76 2.88
CA PHE A 117 -4.24 -8.92 2.53
C PHE A 117 -3.87 -7.83 1.52
N ASP A 118 -2.70 -7.20 1.70
CA ASP A 118 -2.21 -6.19 0.75
C ASP A 118 -1.99 -6.80 -0.64
N LEU A 119 -1.39 -8.00 -0.70
CA LEU A 119 -1.21 -8.72 -1.96
C LEU A 119 -2.53 -9.11 -2.61
N GLU A 120 -3.53 -9.52 -1.83
CA GLU A 120 -4.86 -9.83 -2.34
C GLU A 120 -5.52 -8.61 -2.99
N VAL A 121 -5.37 -7.41 -2.37
CA VAL A 121 -5.83 -6.15 -2.98
C VAL A 121 -5.16 -5.93 -4.33
N LEU A 122 -3.85 -6.13 -4.44
CA LEU A 122 -3.12 -5.97 -5.70
C LEU A 122 -3.54 -7.02 -6.76
N PHE A 123 -3.72 -8.28 -6.37
CA PHE A 123 -4.20 -9.33 -7.28
C PHE A 123 -5.61 -9.04 -7.78
N ASN A 124 -6.49 -8.51 -6.92
CA ASN A 124 -7.84 -8.11 -7.32
C ASN A 124 -7.82 -6.93 -8.30
N LEU A 125 -6.88 -6.00 -8.14
CA LEU A 125 -6.66 -4.90 -9.07
C LEU A 125 -6.10 -5.35 -10.42
N ASP A 126 -5.37 -6.48 -10.51
CA ASP A 126 -4.81 -7.00 -11.77
C ASP A 126 -5.76 -7.95 -12.53
N GLN A 127 -6.93 -8.27 -11.96
CA GLN A 127 -7.91 -9.16 -12.60
C GLN A 127 -8.34 -8.63 -13.97
N PRO A 128 -8.44 -9.49 -14.99
CA PRO A 128 -8.85 -9.08 -16.32
C PRO A 128 -10.30 -8.58 -16.32
N VAL A 129 -10.55 -7.48 -17.02
CA VAL A 129 -11.91 -6.97 -17.22
C VAL A 129 -12.74 -7.97 -18.03
N ILE A 130 -13.85 -8.41 -17.45
CA ILE A 130 -14.85 -9.25 -18.11
C ILE A 130 -16.04 -8.35 -18.45
N ILE A 131 -16.35 -8.24 -19.74
CA ILE A 131 -17.49 -7.41 -20.18
C ILE A 131 -18.79 -8.05 -19.69
N ASN A 132 -19.59 -7.26 -18.97
CA ASN A 132 -20.87 -7.65 -18.44
C ASN A 132 -21.85 -7.94 -19.60
N ARG A 133 -22.31 -9.19 -19.66
CA ARG A 133 -23.17 -9.67 -20.75
C ARG A 133 -24.53 -8.98 -20.77
N GLU A 134 -25.06 -8.62 -19.60
CA GLU A 134 -26.36 -7.98 -19.49
C GLU A 134 -26.32 -6.57 -20.05
N LEU A 135 -25.33 -5.77 -19.65
CA LEU A 135 -25.08 -4.44 -20.20
C LEU A 135 -24.81 -4.48 -21.71
N GLN A 136 -24.04 -5.47 -22.17
CA GLN A 136 -23.77 -5.64 -23.60
C GLN A 136 -25.04 -5.94 -24.40
N GLN A 137 -25.95 -6.78 -23.87
CA GLN A 137 -27.23 -7.07 -24.50
C GLN A 137 -28.16 -5.86 -24.46
N TYR A 138 -28.22 -5.16 -23.33
CA TYR A 138 -29.02 -3.95 -23.15
C TYR A 138 -28.60 -2.86 -24.16
N ALA A 139 -27.30 -2.59 -24.29
CA ALA A 139 -26.77 -1.61 -25.24
C ALA A 139 -27.14 -1.92 -26.70
N LYS A 140 -27.24 -3.20 -27.09
CA LYS A 140 -27.63 -3.63 -28.44
C LYS A 140 -29.14 -3.61 -28.67
N GLY A 141 -29.93 -3.88 -27.62
CA GLY A 141 -31.38 -4.06 -27.71
C GLY A 141 -32.20 -2.79 -27.56
N ARG A 142 -31.57 -1.66 -27.19
CA ARG A 142 -32.26 -0.41 -26.87
C ARG A 142 -33.01 0.16 -28.08
N LYS A 143 -34.34 0.09 -28.04
CA LYS A 143 -35.25 0.75 -28.97
C LYS A 143 -36.04 1.82 -28.22
N THR A 144 -36.17 3.01 -28.80
CA THR A 144 -37.03 4.11 -28.32
C THR A 144 -38.49 3.67 -28.34
N LYS A 145 -38.94 3.03 -27.26
CA LYS A 145 -40.36 2.67 -27.03
C LYS A 145 -40.90 3.48 -25.86
N LYS A 146 -42.24 3.61 -25.82
CA LYS A 146 -42.96 4.17 -24.67
C LYS A 146 -42.58 3.40 -23.41
N THR A 147 -42.00 4.09 -22.44
CA THR A 147 -41.41 3.54 -21.22
C THR A 147 -42.52 3.32 -20.20
N SER A 148 -42.82 2.06 -19.87
CA SER A 148 -43.60 1.75 -18.68
C SER A 148 -42.77 2.00 -17.40
N VAL A 149 -43.41 2.09 -16.24
CA VAL A 149 -42.70 2.16 -14.94
C VAL A 149 -41.69 1.01 -14.80
N ALA A 150 -42.05 -0.19 -15.24
CA ALA A 150 -41.16 -1.36 -15.23
C ALA A 150 -39.96 -1.19 -16.18
N ASP A 151 -40.15 -0.56 -17.34
CA ASP A 151 -39.06 -0.25 -18.27
C ASP A 151 -38.12 0.83 -17.70
N LEU A 152 -38.67 1.81 -16.97
CA LEU A 152 -37.89 2.85 -16.28
C LEU A 152 -37.05 2.26 -15.14
N ILE A 153 -37.64 1.40 -14.30
CA ILE A 153 -36.90 0.69 -13.24
C ILE A 153 -35.76 -0.13 -13.85
N ARG A 154 -36.04 -0.88 -14.94
CA ARG A 154 -35.00 -1.63 -15.64
C ARG A 154 -33.91 -0.72 -16.21
N GLU A 155 -34.25 0.44 -16.76
CA GLU A 155 -33.26 1.40 -17.22
C GLU A 155 -32.37 1.88 -16.05
N LEU A 156 -32.96 2.22 -14.91
CA LEU A 156 -32.22 2.62 -13.71
C LEU A 156 -31.26 1.51 -13.23
N ASP A 157 -31.72 0.26 -13.17
CA ASP A 157 -30.88 -0.88 -12.79
C ASP A 157 -29.67 -1.03 -13.73
N MET A 158 -29.86 -0.84 -15.04
CA MET A 158 -28.77 -0.90 -16.02
C MET A 158 -27.79 0.27 -15.90
N LEU A 159 -28.27 1.47 -15.59
CA LEU A 159 -27.41 2.63 -15.36
C LEU A 159 -26.58 2.48 -14.07
N ILE A 160 -27.21 2.01 -12.99
CA ILE A 160 -26.52 1.71 -11.72
C ILE A 160 -25.44 0.65 -11.95
N LEU A 161 -25.79 -0.45 -12.63
CA LEU A 161 -24.84 -1.51 -12.95
C LEU A 161 -23.68 -0.98 -13.83
N ALA A 162 -23.97 -0.15 -14.83
CA ALA A 162 -22.93 0.48 -15.66
C ALA A 162 -21.99 1.36 -14.84
N LEU A 163 -22.51 2.18 -13.90
CA LEU A 163 -21.70 3.03 -13.03
C LEU A 163 -20.80 2.22 -12.10
N LEU A 164 -21.31 1.15 -11.49
CA LEU A 164 -20.52 0.25 -10.63
C LEU A 164 -19.37 -0.41 -11.40
N GLU A 165 -19.66 -0.89 -12.61
CA GLU A 165 -18.67 -1.50 -13.48
C GLU A 165 -17.62 -0.47 -13.97
N ILE A 166 -18.04 0.77 -14.29
CA ILE A 166 -17.13 1.88 -14.62
C ILE A 166 -16.19 2.18 -13.46
N GLU A 167 -16.70 2.24 -12.22
CA GLU A 167 -15.86 2.46 -11.04
C GLU A 167 -14.78 1.38 -10.89
N GLN A 168 -15.17 0.11 -11.03
CA GLN A 168 -14.24 -1.02 -10.95
C GLN A 168 -13.19 -0.95 -12.07
N ILE A 169 -13.59 -0.66 -13.31
CA ILE A 169 -12.65 -0.53 -14.44
C ILE A 169 -11.73 0.68 -14.26
N ASN A 170 -12.22 1.79 -13.72
CA ASN A 170 -11.38 2.96 -13.43
C ASN A 170 -10.29 2.63 -12.38
N ARG A 171 -10.62 1.85 -11.35
CA ARG A 171 -9.61 1.37 -10.39
C ARG A 171 -8.58 0.45 -11.05
N HIS A 172 -9.01 -0.51 -11.87
CA HIS A 172 -8.13 -1.40 -12.63
C HIS A 172 -7.23 -0.65 -13.61
N THR A 173 -7.76 0.30 -14.38
CA THR A 173 -6.99 1.09 -15.35
C THR A 173 -5.98 2.01 -14.66
N ASN A 174 -6.31 2.59 -13.50
CA ASN A 174 -5.35 3.32 -12.69
C ASN A 174 -4.22 2.42 -12.19
N TYR A 175 -4.52 1.19 -11.77
CA TYR A 175 -3.52 0.19 -11.44
C TYR A 175 -2.61 -0.12 -12.63
N LEU A 176 -3.18 -0.47 -13.79
CA LEU A 176 -2.42 -0.77 -15.00
C LEU A 176 -1.52 0.39 -15.44
N ARG A 177 -1.99 1.65 -15.33
CA ARG A 177 -1.16 2.83 -15.62
C ARG A 177 0.07 2.88 -14.73
N LYS A 178 -0.12 2.73 -13.41
CA LYS A 178 1.01 2.73 -12.46
C LYS A 178 1.94 1.54 -12.64
N PHE A 179 1.41 0.40 -13.05
CA PHE A 179 2.20 -0.76 -13.43
C PHE A 179 3.05 -0.50 -14.68
N LEU A 180 2.44 0.04 -15.74
CA LEU A 180 3.12 0.40 -16.99
C LEU A 180 4.17 1.47 -16.76
N ASP A 181 3.86 2.55 -16.04
CA ASP A 181 4.82 3.59 -15.65
C ASP A 181 6.07 2.98 -15.03
N HIS A 182 5.90 2.00 -14.13
CA HIS A 182 7.01 1.33 -13.47
C HIS A 182 7.82 0.43 -14.41
N ARG A 183 7.18 -0.31 -15.31
CA ARG A 183 7.88 -1.18 -16.27
C ARG A 183 8.59 -0.38 -17.36
N TYR A 184 7.98 0.67 -17.87
CA TYR A 184 8.60 1.58 -18.83
C TYR A 184 9.83 2.25 -18.22
N ALA A 185 9.76 2.71 -16.96
CA ALA A 185 10.92 3.29 -16.28
C ALA A 185 12.14 2.34 -16.22
N ILE A 186 11.93 1.02 -16.12
CA ILE A 186 13.01 0.03 -16.13
C ILE A 186 13.62 -0.12 -17.52
N VAL A 187 12.78 -0.21 -18.56
CA VAL A 187 13.21 -0.46 -19.94
C VAL A 187 13.86 0.78 -20.56
N GLU A 188 13.40 1.97 -20.21
CA GLU A 188 13.94 3.24 -20.67
C GLU A 188 15.28 3.61 -20.01
N GLN A 189 15.65 2.92 -18.92
CA GLN A 189 16.92 3.15 -18.25
C GLN A 189 18.09 2.61 -19.08
N GLU A 190 18.90 3.53 -19.59
CA GLU A 190 20.18 3.21 -20.25
C GLU A 190 21.13 2.53 -19.27
N ASP A 191 21.81 1.47 -19.73
CA ASP A 191 22.79 0.72 -18.95
C ASP A 191 22.30 0.32 -17.55
N LEU A 192 21.08 -0.21 -17.45
CA LEU A 192 20.53 -0.72 -16.19
C LEU A 192 21.49 -1.76 -15.58
N LEU A 193 22.01 -1.46 -14.39
CA LEU A 193 22.88 -2.34 -13.61
C LEU A 193 22.16 -2.79 -12.33
N PRO A 194 22.57 -3.92 -11.71
CA PRO A 194 22.20 -4.20 -10.34
C PRO A 194 22.73 -3.07 -9.45
N CYS A 195 21.98 -2.70 -8.42
CA CYS A 195 22.45 -1.68 -7.48
C CYS A 195 23.66 -2.19 -6.70
N GLU A 196 24.63 -1.32 -6.44
CA GLU A 196 25.78 -1.66 -5.60
C GLU A 196 25.37 -2.00 -4.16
N PRO A 197 26.18 -2.81 -3.44
CA PRO A 197 26.00 -3.02 -2.01
C PRO A 197 26.01 -1.70 -1.25
N ASP A 198 24.96 -1.49 -0.48
CA ASP A 198 24.78 -0.38 0.43
C ASP A 198 25.39 -0.68 1.83
N GLU A 199 25.28 0.28 2.75
CA GLU A 199 25.74 0.15 4.14
C GLU A 199 27.26 -0.08 4.35
N ILE A 200 28.11 0.70 3.67
CA ILE A 200 29.55 0.73 3.98
C ILE A 200 29.73 1.07 5.47
N PRO A 201 30.34 0.20 6.29
CA PRO A 201 30.47 0.47 7.72
C PRO A 201 31.40 1.64 8.00
N ASP A 202 30.99 2.54 8.89
CA ASP A 202 31.84 3.65 9.33
C ASP A 202 32.99 3.16 10.20
N LYS A 203 34.21 3.55 9.82
CA LYS A 203 35.40 3.24 10.61
C LYS A 203 35.35 4.00 11.93
N PRO A 204 35.47 3.33 13.09
CA PRO A 204 35.50 4.00 14.38
C PRO A 204 36.65 5.00 14.45
N VAL A 205 36.35 6.21 14.88
CA VAL A 205 37.34 7.26 15.08
C VAL A 205 37.69 7.33 16.55
N LYS A 206 38.98 7.27 16.87
CA LYS A 206 39.44 7.47 18.24
C LYS A 206 39.28 8.96 18.57
N GLU A 207 38.51 9.29 19.60
CA GLU A 207 38.40 10.68 20.05
C GLU A 207 39.82 11.21 20.32
N SER A 208 40.16 12.32 19.66
CA SER A 208 41.45 12.97 19.85
C SER A 208 41.52 13.42 21.31
N GLU A 209 42.60 13.07 22.02
CA GLU A 209 42.85 13.65 23.34
C GLU A 209 42.84 15.18 23.16
N ARG A 210 41.80 15.86 23.67
CA ARG A 210 41.84 17.31 23.82
C ARG A 210 43.01 17.60 24.74
N LEU A 211 44.14 18.01 24.16
CA LEU A 211 45.27 18.60 24.86
C LEU A 211 44.86 20.00 25.34
N ASP A 212 43.84 20.08 26.20
CA ASP A 212 43.65 21.26 27.02
C ASP A 212 44.82 21.26 28.01
N ASN A 213 45.72 22.23 27.85
CA ASN A 213 46.95 22.45 28.63
C ASN A 213 46.67 22.83 30.11
N LEU A 214 45.72 22.16 30.76
CA LEU A 214 45.35 22.38 32.15
C LEU A 214 45.89 21.23 32.99
N ILE A 215 46.91 21.54 33.79
CA ILE A 215 47.56 20.62 34.73
C ILE A 215 46.50 20.12 35.74
N PRO A 216 46.12 18.82 35.75
CA PRO A 216 45.10 18.33 36.66
C PRO A 216 45.72 18.02 38.03
N PHE A 217 45.16 18.62 39.08
CA PHE A 217 45.46 18.29 40.47
C PHE A 217 45.31 16.78 40.73
N SER A 218 46.27 16.23 41.48
CA SER A 218 46.59 14.80 41.62
C SER A 218 45.47 13.87 42.12
N ARG A 219 44.30 14.40 42.53
CA ARG A 219 43.15 13.60 42.98
C ARG A 219 42.17 13.21 41.87
N VAL A 220 42.27 13.80 40.67
CA VAL A 220 41.37 13.49 39.52
C VAL A 220 41.95 12.39 38.59
N ARG A 221 43.22 12.04 38.76
CA ARG A 221 43.94 11.09 37.87
C ARG A 221 43.37 9.67 37.86
N SER A 222 42.79 9.19 38.96
CA SER A 222 42.20 7.84 39.01
C SER A 222 40.85 7.75 38.26
N SER A 223 40.04 8.81 38.32
CA SER A 223 38.78 8.90 37.58
C SER A 223 39.00 9.13 36.08
N LEU A 224 39.96 9.99 35.72
CA LEU A 224 40.37 10.20 34.32
C LEU A 224 40.98 8.95 33.70
N ARG A 225 41.84 8.20 34.41
CA ARG A 225 42.36 6.91 33.93
C ARG A 225 41.27 5.87 33.72
N LYS A 226 40.32 5.73 34.66
CA LYS A 226 39.18 4.82 34.49
C LYS A 226 38.31 5.20 33.29
N LYS A 227 38.08 6.49 33.04
CA LYS A 227 37.37 6.97 31.84
C LYS A 227 38.14 6.67 30.56
N GLN A 228 39.44 6.95 30.51
CA GLN A 228 40.30 6.62 29.36
C GLN A 228 40.39 5.10 29.09
N GLU A 229 40.45 4.27 30.13
CA GLU A 229 40.42 2.80 30.00
C GLU A 229 39.05 2.31 29.50
N GLN A 230 37.95 2.90 29.97
CA GLN A 230 36.60 2.61 29.48
C GLN A 230 36.40 3.05 28.02
N GLU A 231 36.90 4.24 27.65
CA GLU A 231 36.88 4.75 26.27
C GLU A 231 37.76 3.91 25.35
N GLY A 232 38.95 3.48 25.79
CA GLY A 232 39.81 2.56 25.06
C GLY A 232 39.17 1.18 24.88
N SER A 233 38.48 0.67 25.91
CA SER A 233 37.72 -0.59 25.84
C SER A 233 36.54 -0.49 24.87
N ARG A 234 35.79 0.62 24.90
CA ARG A 234 34.68 0.90 23.98
C ARG A 234 35.17 1.04 22.54
N TYR A 235 36.24 1.78 22.30
CA TYR A 235 36.84 1.90 20.97
C TYR A 235 37.30 0.53 20.43
N ASN A 236 37.94 -0.30 21.25
CA ASN A 236 38.34 -1.65 20.84
C ASN A 236 37.14 -2.54 20.50
N TYR A 237 36.05 -2.43 21.26
CA TYR A 237 34.79 -3.08 20.96
C TYR A 237 34.21 -2.59 19.62
N ASP A 238 34.13 -1.27 19.42
CA ASP A 238 33.60 -0.66 18.19
C ASP A 238 34.42 -1.05 16.97
N VAL A 239 35.76 -1.13 17.09
CA VAL A 239 36.66 -1.62 16.03
C VAL A 239 36.39 -3.09 15.71
N LYS A 240 36.15 -3.94 16.72
CA LYS A 240 35.79 -5.34 16.50
C LYS A 240 34.46 -5.45 15.75
N VAL A 241 33.45 -4.68 16.15
CA VAL A 241 32.14 -4.62 15.47
C VAL A 241 32.30 -4.14 14.03
N TYR A 242 33.11 -3.11 13.81
CA TYR A 242 33.43 -2.61 12.47
C TYR A 242 34.00 -3.71 11.57
N PHE A 243 35.00 -4.47 12.02
CA PHE A 243 35.57 -5.55 11.21
C PHE A 243 34.56 -6.65 10.87
N ILE A 244 33.65 -6.98 11.79
CA ILE A 244 32.58 -7.94 11.55
C ILE A 244 31.62 -7.42 10.47
N ARG A 245 31.19 -6.17 10.57
CA ARG A 245 30.30 -5.53 9.58
C ARG A 245 30.99 -5.38 8.22
N TYR A 246 32.26 -4.98 8.22
CA TYR A 246 33.04 -4.80 7.00
C TYR A 246 33.24 -6.13 6.28
N ARG A 247 33.43 -7.22 7.03
CA ARG A 247 33.50 -8.56 6.45
C ARG A 247 32.19 -8.97 5.78
N GLU A 248 31.05 -8.60 6.34
CA GLU A 248 29.75 -8.84 5.69
C GLU A 248 29.58 -7.99 4.42
N TYR A 249 29.99 -6.71 4.47
CA TYR A 249 30.03 -5.85 3.30
C TYR A 249 30.93 -6.40 2.17
N GLU A 250 32.10 -6.97 2.51
CA GLU A 250 32.96 -7.65 1.54
C GLU A 250 32.25 -8.82 0.86
N LYS A 251 31.50 -9.64 1.61
CA LYS A 251 30.71 -10.73 1.01
C LYS A 251 29.64 -10.19 0.06
N ALA A 252 28.97 -9.10 0.43
CA ALA A 252 27.99 -8.46 -0.44
C ALA A 252 28.63 -7.91 -1.73
N CYS A 253 29.83 -7.34 -1.63
CA CYS A 253 30.65 -6.95 -2.79
C CYS A 253 30.99 -8.16 -3.68
N ASP A 254 31.36 -9.30 -3.09
CA ASP A 254 31.68 -10.49 -3.86
C ASP A 254 30.44 -11.08 -4.55
N ARG A 255 29.27 -11.09 -3.89
CA ARG A 255 27.98 -11.43 -4.51
C ARG A 255 27.67 -10.49 -5.69
N TYR A 256 27.85 -9.19 -5.50
CA TYR A 256 27.64 -8.18 -6.55
C TYR A 256 28.54 -8.42 -7.77
N LYS A 257 29.84 -8.68 -7.57
CA LYS A 257 30.78 -9.00 -8.65
C LYS A 257 30.31 -10.21 -9.48
N ARG A 258 29.89 -11.31 -8.82
CA ARG A 258 29.40 -12.52 -9.50
C ARG A 258 28.17 -12.23 -10.37
N VAL A 259 27.29 -11.34 -9.92
CA VAL A 259 26.11 -10.92 -10.69
C VAL A 259 26.53 -10.08 -11.89
N LEU A 260 27.46 -9.12 -11.69
CA LEU A 260 28.00 -8.29 -12.77
C LEU A 260 28.67 -9.12 -13.87
N GLU A 261 29.42 -10.16 -13.51
CA GLU A 261 30.08 -11.06 -14.48
C GLU A 261 29.08 -11.68 -15.47
N ASN A 262 27.87 -12.01 -15.00
CA ASN A 262 26.82 -12.64 -15.79
C ASN A 262 25.71 -11.66 -16.22
N TRP A 263 25.88 -10.37 -15.94
CA TRP A 263 24.79 -9.40 -16.00
C TRP A 263 24.22 -9.22 -17.39
N SER A 264 25.06 -9.23 -18.44
CA SER A 264 24.57 -9.08 -19.83
C SER A 264 23.48 -10.10 -20.19
N MET A 265 23.61 -11.34 -19.73
CA MET A 265 22.59 -12.39 -19.93
C MET A 265 21.33 -12.12 -19.11
N TYR A 266 21.50 -11.75 -17.82
CA TYR A 266 20.38 -11.46 -16.93
C TYR A 266 19.59 -10.22 -17.35
N GLN A 267 20.30 -9.18 -17.82
CA GLN A 267 19.73 -7.94 -18.29
C GLN A 267 18.84 -8.16 -19.51
N GLN A 268 19.28 -8.96 -20.48
CA GLN A 268 18.45 -9.28 -21.63
C GLN A 268 17.18 -10.02 -21.22
N ALA A 269 17.29 -11.04 -20.36
CA ALA A 269 16.13 -11.79 -19.87
C ALA A 269 15.16 -10.92 -19.06
N LEU A 270 15.68 -9.98 -18.26
CA LEU A 270 14.90 -8.99 -17.53
C LEU A 270 14.12 -8.08 -18.50
N TYR A 271 14.79 -7.54 -19.52
CA TYR A 271 14.13 -6.69 -20.51
C TYR A 271 13.08 -7.45 -21.31
N ASP A 272 13.38 -8.65 -21.79
CA ASP A 272 12.42 -9.50 -22.53
C ASP A 272 11.14 -9.71 -21.69
N ARG A 273 11.30 -9.97 -20.40
CA ARG A 273 10.19 -10.13 -19.47
C ARG A 273 9.44 -8.82 -19.21
N CYS A 274 10.14 -7.70 -19.07
CA CYS A 274 9.51 -6.38 -18.96
C CYS A 274 8.69 -6.03 -20.22
N PHE A 275 9.21 -6.32 -21.42
CA PHE A 275 8.48 -6.11 -22.67
C PHE A 275 7.23 -7.00 -22.76
N GLN A 276 7.32 -8.25 -22.33
CA GLN A 276 6.16 -9.13 -22.24
C GLN A 276 5.11 -8.57 -21.26
N ASP A 277 5.53 -8.21 -20.04
CA ASP A 277 4.69 -7.60 -19.02
C ASP A 277 3.97 -6.34 -19.54
N ILE A 278 4.70 -5.46 -20.24
CA ILE A 278 4.16 -4.25 -20.88
C ILE A 278 3.10 -4.63 -21.92
N SER A 279 3.43 -5.53 -22.86
CA SER A 279 2.51 -5.93 -23.92
C SER A 279 1.22 -6.53 -23.35
N GLU A 280 1.31 -7.36 -22.31
CA GLU A 280 0.16 -7.95 -21.64
C GLU A 280 -0.70 -6.88 -20.95
N ALA A 281 -0.07 -5.95 -20.22
CA ALA A 281 -0.77 -4.86 -19.54
C ALA A 281 -1.44 -3.89 -20.52
N GLU A 282 -0.81 -3.58 -21.65
CA GLU A 282 -1.42 -2.77 -22.72
C GLU A 282 -2.63 -3.49 -23.34
N ALA A 283 -2.54 -4.80 -23.56
CA ALA A 283 -3.68 -5.58 -24.03
C ALA A 283 -4.84 -5.59 -23.02
N LYS A 284 -4.54 -5.68 -21.71
CA LYS A 284 -5.55 -5.51 -20.64
C LYS A 284 -6.16 -4.10 -20.68
N MET A 285 -5.33 -3.06 -20.84
CA MET A 285 -5.78 -1.66 -20.92
C MET A 285 -6.73 -1.43 -22.11
N GLN A 286 -6.41 -1.98 -23.29
CA GLN A 286 -7.28 -1.87 -24.46
C GLN A 286 -8.64 -2.56 -24.25
N LYS A 287 -8.67 -3.70 -23.55
CA LYS A 287 -9.92 -4.38 -23.19
C LYS A 287 -10.74 -3.55 -22.21
N ALA A 288 -10.09 -2.99 -21.19
CA ALA A 288 -10.72 -2.10 -20.22
C ALA A 288 -11.33 -0.86 -20.90
N GLN A 289 -10.61 -0.23 -21.84
CA GLN A 289 -11.13 0.92 -22.58
C GLN A 289 -12.38 0.55 -23.40
N LYS A 290 -12.37 -0.60 -24.10
CA LYS A 290 -13.55 -1.07 -24.85
C LYS A 290 -14.77 -1.30 -23.95
N ALA A 291 -14.55 -1.77 -22.72
CA ALA A 291 -15.62 -1.96 -21.73
C ALA A 291 -16.14 -0.60 -21.23
N LEU A 292 -15.25 0.35 -20.93
CA LEU A 292 -15.64 1.73 -20.56
C LEU A 292 -16.45 2.40 -21.66
N ASP A 293 -16.01 2.31 -22.92
CA ASP A 293 -16.73 2.90 -24.05
C ASP A 293 -18.15 2.34 -24.18
N LEU A 294 -18.31 1.01 -23.97
CA LEU A 294 -19.61 0.35 -23.96
C LEU A 294 -20.51 0.89 -22.84
N TYR A 295 -20.00 0.99 -21.61
CA TYR A 295 -20.78 1.40 -20.46
C TYR A 295 -21.10 2.89 -20.48
N ASN A 296 -20.15 3.74 -20.89
CA ASN A 296 -20.42 5.17 -21.13
C ASN A 296 -21.48 5.36 -22.23
N THR A 297 -21.45 4.55 -23.30
CA THR A 297 -22.51 4.58 -24.32
C THR A 297 -23.90 4.23 -23.75
N VAL A 298 -23.97 3.39 -22.71
CA VAL A 298 -25.25 3.09 -22.02
C VAL A 298 -25.75 4.32 -21.27
N LEU A 299 -24.86 5.03 -20.58
CA LEU A 299 -25.15 6.27 -19.85
C LEU A 299 -25.54 7.43 -20.80
N ASP A 300 -24.74 7.67 -21.84
CA ASP A 300 -24.94 8.78 -22.80
C ASP A 300 -26.27 8.67 -23.57
N LYS A 301 -26.75 7.43 -23.77
CA LYS A 301 -28.03 7.16 -24.44
C LYS A 301 -29.22 7.20 -23.49
N SER A 302 -29.00 7.43 -22.18
CA SER A 302 -30.07 7.51 -21.20
C SER A 302 -30.98 8.72 -21.45
N ALA A 303 -32.26 8.56 -21.09
CA ALA A 303 -33.18 9.69 -21.01
C ALA A 303 -32.93 10.57 -19.77
N ILE A 304 -32.15 10.08 -18.80
CA ILE A 304 -31.80 10.78 -17.56
C ILE A 304 -30.64 11.73 -17.85
N HIS A 305 -30.81 12.99 -17.45
CA HIS A 305 -29.76 14.01 -17.60
C HIS A 305 -28.52 13.64 -16.76
N SER A 306 -27.32 13.97 -17.27
CA SER A 306 -26.03 13.62 -16.64
C SER A 306 -25.92 14.05 -15.17
N ASP A 307 -26.56 15.16 -14.80
CA ASP A 307 -26.55 15.69 -13.44
C ASP A 307 -27.24 14.79 -12.41
N TYR A 308 -28.05 13.83 -12.86
CA TYR A 308 -28.74 12.85 -12.02
C TYR A 308 -28.19 11.42 -12.19
N GLN A 309 -27.10 11.25 -12.94
CA GLN A 309 -26.48 9.94 -13.22
C GLN A 309 -25.41 9.57 -12.18
N ASP A 310 -25.76 9.66 -10.90
CA ASP A 310 -24.99 9.06 -9.81
C ASP A 310 -25.80 7.95 -9.14
N ILE A 311 -25.10 6.96 -8.57
CA ILE A 311 -25.72 5.76 -8.03
C ILE A 311 -26.81 6.09 -7.00
N LYS A 312 -26.55 7.05 -6.09
CA LYS A 312 -27.50 7.38 -5.02
C LYS A 312 -28.78 8.01 -5.58
N THR A 313 -28.64 8.92 -6.53
CA THR A 313 -29.80 9.56 -7.17
C THR A 313 -30.62 8.56 -7.97
N LEU A 314 -29.98 7.66 -8.72
CA LEU A 314 -30.66 6.61 -9.47
C LEU A 314 -31.37 5.60 -8.55
N GLU A 315 -30.76 5.23 -7.43
CA GLU A 315 -31.38 4.40 -6.40
C GLU A 315 -32.62 5.07 -5.79
N MET A 316 -32.57 6.40 -5.58
CA MET A 316 -33.73 7.17 -5.11
C MET A 316 -34.85 7.22 -6.15
N PHE A 317 -34.52 7.44 -7.43
CA PHE A 317 -35.53 7.38 -8.50
C PHE A 317 -36.18 5.99 -8.58
N ARG A 318 -35.36 4.94 -8.45
CA ARG A 318 -35.83 3.54 -8.44
C ARG A 318 -36.80 3.33 -7.28
N TYR A 319 -36.44 3.81 -6.08
CA TYR A 319 -37.31 3.75 -4.90
C TYR A 319 -38.64 4.49 -5.11
N PHE A 320 -38.64 5.69 -5.72
CA PHE A 320 -39.88 6.43 -6.01
C PHE A 320 -40.81 5.70 -6.97
N LEU A 321 -40.26 5.05 -8.00
CA LEU A 321 -41.02 4.26 -8.95
C LEU A 321 -41.54 2.95 -8.32
N GLU A 322 -40.72 2.26 -7.53
CA GLU A 322 -41.11 1.02 -6.83
C GLU A 322 -42.22 1.24 -5.80
N THR A 323 -42.19 2.37 -5.10
CA THR A 323 -43.19 2.73 -4.09
C THR A 323 -44.45 3.37 -4.67
N GLY A 324 -44.46 3.66 -5.97
CA GLY A 324 -45.55 4.37 -6.64
C GLY A 324 -45.67 5.85 -6.23
N ARG A 325 -44.63 6.43 -5.63
CA ARG A 325 -44.55 7.87 -5.35
C ARG A 325 -44.39 8.70 -6.63
N ALA A 326 -43.81 8.10 -7.66
CA ALA A 326 -43.69 8.67 -9.00
C ALA A 326 -44.13 7.64 -10.05
N ASN A 327 -44.64 8.12 -11.18
CA ASN A 327 -45.07 7.31 -12.32
C ASN A 327 -44.21 7.54 -13.57
N ASP A 328 -43.43 8.62 -13.60
CA ASP A 328 -42.49 8.93 -14.66
C ASP A 328 -41.20 9.57 -14.11
N LEU A 329 -40.23 9.74 -15.00
CA LEU A 329 -38.92 10.30 -14.65
C LEU A 329 -38.99 11.76 -14.21
N GLN A 330 -39.93 12.55 -14.73
CA GLN A 330 -40.04 13.97 -14.38
C GLN A 330 -40.56 14.12 -12.94
N GLU A 331 -41.53 13.30 -12.55
CA GLU A 331 -41.99 13.20 -11.16
C GLU A 331 -40.86 12.77 -10.22
N CYS A 332 -40.02 11.82 -10.63
CA CYS A 332 -38.83 11.43 -9.87
C CYS A 332 -37.87 12.60 -9.64
N ILE A 333 -37.55 13.37 -10.69
CA ILE A 333 -36.66 14.54 -10.60
C ILE A 333 -37.25 15.60 -9.67
N ASN A 334 -38.53 15.91 -9.82
CA ASN A 334 -39.21 16.91 -8.99
C ASN A 334 -39.16 16.52 -7.50
N LEU A 335 -39.49 15.26 -7.18
CA LEU A 335 -39.43 14.75 -5.81
C LEU A 335 -38.02 14.79 -5.23
N TYR A 336 -37.02 14.45 -6.04
CA TYR A 336 -35.63 14.49 -5.60
C TYR A 336 -35.14 15.90 -5.31
N GLU A 337 -35.43 16.87 -6.17
CA GLU A 337 -35.05 18.26 -5.94
C GLU A 337 -35.77 18.86 -4.71
N GLU A 338 -37.05 18.51 -4.51
CA GLU A 338 -37.78 18.88 -3.29
C GLU A 338 -37.13 18.29 -2.04
N GLU A 339 -36.82 16.98 -2.04
CA GLU A 339 -36.17 16.31 -0.89
C GLU A 339 -34.77 16.87 -0.62
N LYS A 340 -33.98 17.13 -1.67
CA LYS A 340 -32.66 17.75 -1.58
C LYS A 340 -32.74 19.16 -0.99
N HIS A 341 -33.70 19.97 -1.45
CA HIS A 341 -33.92 21.31 -0.90
C HIS A 341 -34.29 21.26 0.59
N TRP A 342 -35.13 20.30 1.00
CA TRP A 342 -35.45 20.08 2.41
C TRP A 342 -34.23 19.66 3.25
N GLN A 343 -33.36 18.81 2.71
CA GLN A 343 -32.11 18.42 3.38
C GLN A 343 -31.18 19.63 3.56
N GLU A 344 -31.07 20.50 2.56
CA GLU A 344 -30.28 21.74 2.65
C GLU A 344 -30.83 22.69 3.72
N ILE A 345 -32.16 22.87 3.77
CA ILE A 345 -32.82 23.67 4.82
C ILE A 345 -32.51 23.08 6.19
N LYS A 346 -32.67 21.76 6.38
CA LYS A 346 -32.40 21.09 7.65
C LYS A 346 -30.95 21.21 8.08
N ALA A 347 -30.00 21.00 7.17
CA ALA A 347 -28.57 21.18 7.44
C ALA A 347 -28.22 22.65 7.75
N SER A 348 -28.91 23.60 7.12
CA SER A 348 -28.79 25.02 7.47
C SER A 348 -29.32 25.31 8.87
N GLN A 349 -30.46 24.73 9.26
CA GLN A 349 -31.01 24.85 10.60
C GLN A 349 -30.05 24.27 11.64
N GLU A 350 -29.52 23.06 11.43
CA GLU A 350 -28.56 22.43 12.32
C GLU A 350 -27.28 23.27 12.49
N ARG A 351 -26.76 23.86 11.40
CA ARG A 351 -25.62 24.80 11.49
C ARG A 351 -25.96 26.05 12.30
N ILE A 352 -27.15 26.61 12.12
CA ILE A 352 -27.62 27.76 12.88
C ILE A 352 -27.75 27.39 14.37
N GLU A 353 -28.36 26.25 14.69
CA GLU A 353 -28.52 25.74 16.06
C GLU A 353 -27.16 25.50 16.73
N ASN A 354 -26.24 24.83 16.05
CA ASN A 354 -24.87 24.61 16.56
C ASN A 354 -24.12 25.93 16.77
N THR A 355 -24.31 26.90 15.88
CA THR A 355 -23.71 28.23 16.02
C THR A 355 -24.33 29.00 17.19
N ILE A 356 -25.65 28.94 17.36
CA ILE A 356 -26.35 29.54 18.51
C ILE A 356 -25.86 28.91 19.81
N TYR A 357 -25.81 27.58 19.88
CA TYR A 357 -25.30 26.85 21.04
C TYR A 357 -23.85 27.26 21.38
N PHE A 358 -23.00 27.34 20.36
CA PHE A 358 -21.63 27.79 20.52
C PHE A 358 -21.55 29.24 21.03
N LEU A 359 -22.32 30.18 20.46
CA LEU A 359 -22.33 31.58 20.88
C LEU A 359 -22.93 31.79 22.28
N GLN A 360 -23.96 31.02 22.64
CA GLN A 360 -24.53 31.01 24.00
C GLN A 360 -23.50 30.55 25.03
N ASN A 361 -22.70 29.53 24.71
CA ASN A 361 -21.63 29.03 25.57
C ASN A 361 -20.35 29.88 25.54
N SER A 362 -20.16 30.73 24.52
CA SER A 362 -18.96 31.57 24.35
C SER A 362 -19.09 32.98 24.93
N SER A 363 -20.30 33.39 25.32
CA SER A 363 -20.52 34.70 25.95
C SER A 363 -20.57 34.55 27.48
N GLU A 364 -19.80 35.36 28.21
CA GLU A 364 -19.88 35.40 29.70
C GLU A 364 -21.31 35.67 30.17
N GLN A 365 -22.08 36.47 29.42
CA GLN A 365 -23.49 36.73 29.69
C GLN A 365 -24.38 35.49 29.47
N GLY A 366 -24.07 34.64 28.49
CA GLY A 366 -24.79 33.38 28.24
C GLY A 366 -24.50 32.31 29.29
N LEU A 367 -23.27 32.23 29.79
CA LEU A 367 -22.91 31.39 30.93
C LEU A 367 -23.63 31.84 32.21
N VAL A 368 -23.62 33.14 32.52
CA VAL A 368 -24.33 33.69 33.69
C VAL A 368 -25.85 33.54 33.58
N ALA A 369 -26.42 33.69 32.37
CA ALA A 369 -27.85 33.49 32.14
C ALA A 369 -28.27 32.01 32.29
N ASN A 370 -27.45 31.06 31.81
CA ASN A 370 -27.68 29.62 32.01
C ASN A 370 -27.56 29.23 33.49
N GLU A 371 -26.56 29.72 34.21
CA GLU A 371 -26.44 29.49 35.66
C GLU A 371 -27.63 30.05 36.44
N GLN A 372 -28.14 31.23 36.07
CA GLN A 372 -29.35 31.80 36.67
C GLN A 372 -30.63 31.02 36.33
N LEU A 373 -30.76 30.50 35.11
CA LEU A 373 -31.87 29.63 34.69
C LEU A 373 -31.88 28.30 35.45
N ASP A 374 -30.72 27.67 35.60
CA ASP A 374 -30.58 26.42 36.36
C ASP A 374 -30.90 26.62 37.85
N LEU A 375 -30.52 27.77 38.43
CA LEU A 375 -30.88 28.12 39.81
C LEU A 375 -32.39 28.35 39.96
N LEU A 376 -33.05 28.99 39.00
CA LEU A 376 -34.51 29.18 39.00
C LEU A 376 -35.26 27.85 38.82
N LEU A 377 -34.80 26.97 37.93
CA LEU A 377 -35.42 25.66 37.69
C LEU A 377 -35.25 24.72 38.89
N LYS A 378 -34.08 24.71 39.55
CA LYS A 378 -33.86 23.94 40.79
C LYS A 378 -34.65 24.49 41.96
N GLY A 379 -34.73 25.82 42.10
CA GLY A 379 -35.55 26.47 43.14
C GLY A 379 -37.06 26.26 42.95
N SER A 380 -37.51 25.96 41.73
CA SER A 380 -38.92 25.67 41.41
C SER A 380 -39.30 24.20 41.62
N GLN A 381 -38.33 23.30 41.81
CA GLN A 381 -38.57 21.88 42.14
C GLN A 381 -38.55 21.59 43.66
N GLU A 382 -38.19 22.58 44.48
CA GLU A 382 -38.18 22.49 45.95
C GLU A 382 -39.34 23.27 46.63
N GLN A 383 -40.39 23.62 45.88
CA GLN A 383 -41.71 23.97 46.41
C GLN A 383 -42.74 22.96 45.93
#